data_AF-A0AAD1G0Q3-F1
#
_entry.id   AF-A0AAD1G0Q3-F1
#
_cell.length_a   1.000
_cell.length_b   1.000
_cell.length_c   1.000
_cell.angle_alpha   90.00
_cell.angle_beta   90.00
_cell.angle_gamma   90.00
#
_symmetry.space_group_name_H-M   'P 1'
#
loop_
_entity.id
_entity.type
_entity.pdbx_description
1 polymer ?
#
loop_
_entity_poly.entity_id
_entity_poly.type
_entity_poly.pdbx_seq_one_letter_code
_entity_poly.pdbx_strand_id
1 'polypeptide(L)'
;MDDAGLVAARLVVYATLLPAAGVPLYLIVARERGAWRLAGVATLAAMAASAWWVLEAIAAMAGQPVGEIDPEMAFAVLDATPLGMVMVVRLLALLAALAALWRRSMGLAALAASVALATMAWTGHAGAAEGGTGALHRASDVVHLLAASIWTGALTLFFGAAIFSHDRETLLRRLSGFAMIGSVIVLLLLLTGIANTLAIADWPIDLASDWTGFLGAKLALFLGMLALAGFNRWLLTPRLARDPNGNLGHLKLSLALETGAAFLILAIVSRLGVLSPY
;
A
#
# COMPACT_ATOMS: atom_id res chain seq x y z
N MET A 1 -13.38 -17.37 -16.09
CA MET A 1 -14.12 -16.57 -15.11
C MET A 1 -13.55 -15.17 -15.12
N ASP A 2 -14.38 -14.15 -14.96
CA ASP A 2 -13.93 -12.77 -14.86
C ASP A 2 -13.23 -12.57 -13.49
N ASP A 3 -11.96 -12.19 -13.50
CA ASP A 3 -11.16 -11.94 -12.29
C ASP A 3 -11.31 -10.50 -11.79
N ALA A 4 -12.20 -9.71 -12.40
CA ALA A 4 -12.48 -8.33 -12.01
C ALA A 4 -12.85 -8.19 -10.52
N GLY A 5 -13.66 -9.10 -9.97
CA GLY A 5 -14.03 -9.10 -8.54
C GLY A 5 -12.82 -9.24 -7.63
N LEU A 6 -11.96 -10.22 -7.90
CA LEU A 6 -10.71 -10.45 -7.17
C LEU A 6 -9.74 -9.27 -7.30
N VAL A 7 -9.56 -8.73 -8.51
CA VAL A 7 -8.69 -7.56 -8.74
C VAL A 7 -9.22 -6.33 -8.01
N ALA A 8 -10.53 -6.08 -8.03
CA ALA A 8 -11.16 -4.98 -7.32
C ALA A 8 -10.99 -5.13 -5.81
N ALA A 9 -11.25 -6.32 -5.25
CA ALA A 9 -11.07 -6.56 -3.83
C ALA A 9 -9.60 -6.42 -3.39
N ARG A 10 -8.64 -6.88 -4.22
CA ARG A 10 -7.20 -6.64 -3.99
C ARG A 10 -6.88 -5.15 -3.94
N LEU A 11 -7.43 -4.36 -4.86
CA LEU A 11 -7.25 -2.89 -4.87
C LEU A 11 -7.78 -2.26 -3.57
N VAL A 12 -8.98 -2.63 -3.15
CA VAL A 12 -9.57 -2.10 -1.91
C VAL A 12 -8.75 -2.50 -0.69
N VAL A 13 -8.24 -3.74 -0.64
CA VAL A 13 -7.34 -4.19 0.44
C VAL A 13 -6.04 -3.37 0.46
N TYR A 14 -5.37 -3.16 -0.68
CA TYR A 14 -4.17 -2.31 -0.71
C TYR A 14 -4.49 -0.86 -0.29
N ALA A 15 -5.56 -0.28 -0.84
CA ALA A 15 -5.97 1.09 -0.59
C ALA A 15 -6.36 1.35 0.88
N THR A 16 -6.65 0.30 1.66
CA THR A 16 -7.04 0.41 3.07
C THR A 16 -5.94 -0.04 4.03
N LEU A 17 -5.21 -1.13 3.74
CA LEU A 17 -4.09 -1.58 4.58
C LEU A 17 -2.90 -0.61 4.55
N LEU A 18 -2.59 -0.03 3.39
CA LEU A 18 -1.49 0.91 3.27
C LEU A 18 -1.67 2.15 4.17
N PRO A 19 -2.81 2.85 4.19
CA PRO A 19 -3.01 3.94 5.16
C PRO A 19 -3.20 3.44 6.60
N ALA A 20 -3.76 2.25 6.83
CA ALA A 20 -3.91 1.69 8.19
C ALA A 20 -2.55 1.50 8.89
N ALA A 21 -1.53 1.02 8.16
CA ALA A 21 -0.15 0.93 8.65
C ALA A 21 0.61 2.25 8.50
N GLY A 22 0.46 2.88 7.34
CA GLY A 22 1.25 4.01 6.89
C GLY A 22 1.03 5.30 7.68
N VAL A 23 -0.22 5.61 8.06
CA VAL A 23 -0.53 6.83 8.82
C VAL A 23 0.15 6.76 10.21
N PRO A 24 -0.04 5.70 11.03
CA PRO A 24 0.72 5.54 12.27
C PRO A 24 2.23 5.54 12.10
N LEU A 25 2.77 4.80 11.11
CA LEU A 25 4.21 4.72 10.87
C LEU A 25 4.80 6.10 10.52
N TYR A 26 4.18 6.82 9.58
CA TYR A 26 4.62 8.17 9.22
C TYR A 26 4.62 9.10 10.44
N LEU A 27 3.55 9.10 11.24
CA LEU A 27 3.47 9.96 12.43
C LEU A 27 4.60 9.66 13.42
N ILE A 28 4.95 8.39 13.62
CA ILE A 28 6.08 8.00 14.49
C ILE A 28 7.41 8.51 13.93
N VAL A 29 7.69 8.26 12.65
CA VAL A 29 8.97 8.65 12.03
C VAL A 29 9.10 10.17 11.94
N ALA A 30 8.00 10.87 11.64
CA ALA A 30 7.93 12.34 11.62
C ALA A 30 7.83 12.97 13.02
N ARG A 31 7.72 12.16 14.09
CA ARG A 31 7.52 12.60 15.48
C ARG A 31 6.30 13.51 15.66
N GLU A 32 5.26 13.25 14.88
CA GLU A 32 3.98 13.95 14.93
C GLU A 32 2.94 13.17 15.76
N ARG A 33 1.90 13.88 16.21
CA ARG A 33 0.77 13.30 16.94
C ARG A 33 -0.54 13.67 16.24
N GLY A 34 -1.56 12.82 16.39
CA GLY A 34 -2.89 13.08 15.85
C GLY A 34 -3.36 11.96 14.92
N ALA A 35 -4.26 12.30 14.00
CA ALA A 35 -4.85 11.41 13.00
C ALA A 35 -5.42 10.06 13.51
N TRP A 36 -5.68 9.92 14.82
CA TRP A 36 -6.21 8.71 15.43
C TRP A 36 -7.52 8.22 14.78
N ARG A 37 -8.41 9.16 14.45
CA ARG A 37 -9.67 8.85 13.76
C ARG A 37 -9.42 8.31 12.36
N LEU A 38 -8.51 8.92 11.61
CA LEU A 38 -8.13 8.46 10.27
C LEU A 38 -7.51 7.06 10.31
N ALA A 39 -6.56 6.82 11.22
CA ALA A 39 -5.95 5.50 11.42
C ALA A 39 -7.01 4.45 11.81
N GLY A 40 -7.95 4.80 12.70
CA GLY A 40 -9.05 3.91 13.10
C GLY A 40 -9.99 3.58 11.94
N VAL A 41 -10.41 4.58 11.17
CA VAL A 41 -11.26 4.39 9.98
C VAL A 41 -10.55 3.55 8.93
N ALA A 42 -9.27 3.82 8.64
CA ALA A 42 -8.49 3.01 7.71
C ALA A 42 -8.35 1.56 8.18
N THR A 43 -8.14 1.33 9.48
CA THR A 43 -8.04 -0.02 10.06
C THR A 43 -9.37 -0.78 9.97
N LEU A 44 -10.51 -0.12 10.25
CA LEU A 44 -11.84 -0.71 10.08
C LEU A 44 -12.15 -1.02 8.60
N ALA A 45 -11.83 -0.09 7.71
CA ALA A 45 -11.97 -0.28 6.27
C ALA A 45 -11.12 -1.45 5.78
N ALA A 46 -9.89 -1.60 6.29
CA ALA A 46 -9.00 -2.72 5.96
C ALA A 46 -9.55 -4.06 6.45
N MET A 47 -10.23 -4.08 7.59
CA MET A 47 -10.88 -5.29 8.10
C MET A 47 -12.05 -5.71 7.21
N ALA A 48 -12.91 -4.77 6.82
CA ALA A 48 -14.01 -5.03 5.88
C ALA A 48 -13.50 -5.43 4.49
N ALA A 49 -12.48 -4.75 3.98
CA ALA A 49 -11.85 -5.06 2.70
C ALA A 49 -11.22 -6.47 2.70
N SER A 50 -10.58 -6.87 3.81
CA SER A 50 -10.00 -8.20 3.95
C SER A 50 -11.08 -9.29 3.96
N ALA A 51 -12.23 -9.04 4.57
CA ALA A 51 -13.37 -9.95 4.58
C ALA A 51 -13.99 -10.10 3.18
N TRP A 52 -14.12 -9.02 2.40
CA TRP A 52 -14.50 -9.13 0.99
C TRP A 52 -13.46 -9.95 0.23
N TRP A 53 -12.18 -9.57 0.31
CA TRP A 53 -11.13 -10.16 -0.49
C TRP A 53 -10.98 -11.68 -0.29
N VAL A 54 -11.14 -12.20 0.93
CA VAL A 54 -11.06 -13.64 1.15
C VAL A 54 -12.19 -14.39 0.43
N LEU A 55 -13.40 -13.81 0.34
CA LEU A 55 -14.51 -14.42 -0.40
C LEU A 55 -14.20 -14.49 -1.89
N GLU A 56 -13.68 -13.40 -2.48
CA GLU A 56 -13.26 -13.38 -3.89
C GLU A 56 -12.11 -14.35 -4.15
N ALA A 57 -11.17 -14.48 -3.21
CA ALA A 57 -10.07 -15.42 -3.31
C ALA A 57 -10.57 -16.88 -3.28
N ILE A 58 -11.49 -17.21 -2.37
CA ILE A 58 -12.13 -18.53 -2.29
C ILE A 58 -12.89 -18.83 -3.60
N ALA A 59 -13.73 -17.90 -4.08
CA ALA A 59 -14.44 -18.03 -5.34
C ALA A 59 -13.50 -18.33 -6.52
N ALA A 60 -12.42 -17.55 -6.64
CA ALA A 60 -11.44 -17.73 -7.69
C ALA A 60 -10.74 -19.09 -7.62
N MET A 61 -10.39 -19.57 -6.43
CA MET A 61 -9.74 -20.87 -6.23
C MET A 61 -10.71 -22.04 -6.45
N ALA A 62 -11.98 -21.89 -6.06
CA ALA A 62 -13.02 -22.89 -6.25
C ALA A 62 -13.57 -22.94 -7.69
N GLY A 63 -13.26 -21.93 -8.50
CA GLY A 63 -13.80 -21.81 -9.85
C GLY A 63 -15.31 -21.51 -9.86
N GLN A 64 -15.83 -20.82 -8.84
CA GLN A 64 -17.25 -20.51 -8.67
C GLN A 64 -17.48 -19.01 -8.43
N PRO A 65 -18.67 -18.46 -8.73
CA PRO A 65 -19.04 -17.11 -8.30
C PRO A 65 -19.10 -16.98 -6.77
N VAL A 66 -18.84 -15.78 -6.23
CA VAL A 66 -18.90 -15.52 -4.78
C VAL A 66 -20.24 -15.89 -4.15
N GLY A 67 -21.34 -15.71 -4.90
CA GLY A 67 -22.69 -16.05 -4.42
C GLY A 67 -22.96 -17.55 -4.27
N GLU A 68 -22.08 -18.41 -4.78
CA GLU A 68 -22.19 -19.87 -4.73
C GLU A 68 -21.23 -20.51 -3.71
N ILE A 69 -20.50 -19.70 -2.94
CA ILE A 69 -19.63 -20.20 -1.87
C ILE A 69 -20.51 -20.66 -0.69
N ASP A 70 -20.46 -21.95 -0.40
CA ASP A 70 -21.02 -22.51 0.83
C ASP A 70 -19.95 -22.62 1.96
N PRO A 71 -20.36 -22.80 3.22
CA PRO A 71 -19.42 -22.90 4.33
C PRO A 71 -18.44 -24.07 4.22
N GLU A 72 -18.86 -25.22 3.67
CA GLU A 72 -18.00 -26.41 3.54
C GLU A 72 -16.86 -26.16 2.56
N MET A 73 -17.18 -25.57 1.40
CA MET A 73 -16.23 -25.11 0.40
C MET A 73 -15.27 -24.05 0.98
N ALA A 74 -15.79 -23.08 1.72
CA ALA A 74 -14.97 -22.06 2.35
C ALA A 74 -13.98 -22.67 3.35
N PHE A 75 -14.43 -23.58 4.22
CA PHE A 75 -13.55 -24.27 5.16
C PHE A 75 -12.51 -25.13 4.43
N ALA A 76 -12.91 -25.88 3.40
CA ALA A 76 -12.00 -26.70 2.63
C ALA A 76 -10.87 -25.88 1.99
N VAL A 77 -11.19 -24.73 1.36
CA VAL A 77 -10.17 -23.85 0.77
C VAL A 77 -9.28 -23.21 1.84
N LEU A 78 -9.84 -22.75 2.96
CA LEU A 78 -9.06 -22.12 4.02
C LEU A 78 -8.13 -23.09 4.75
N ASP A 79 -8.51 -24.36 4.88
CA ASP A 79 -7.71 -25.41 5.51
C ASP A 79 -6.64 -25.96 4.57
N ALA A 80 -6.98 -26.16 3.28
CA ALA A 80 -6.07 -26.71 2.28
C ALA A 80 -5.01 -25.71 1.80
N THR A 81 -5.12 -24.43 2.16
CA THR A 81 -4.27 -23.36 1.59
C THR A 81 -3.70 -22.44 2.67
N PRO A 82 -2.59 -21.73 2.41
CA PRO A 82 -2.08 -20.72 3.33
C PRO A 82 -3.06 -19.57 3.63
N LEU A 83 -4.14 -19.43 2.86
CA LEU A 83 -5.12 -18.35 2.97
C LEU A 83 -5.77 -18.28 4.36
N GLY A 84 -6.09 -19.43 4.97
CA GLY A 84 -6.67 -19.48 6.33
C GLY A 84 -5.77 -18.81 7.36
N MET A 85 -4.50 -19.20 7.40
CA MET A 85 -3.52 -18.61 8.33
C MET A 85 -3.23 -17.14 8.02
N VAL A 86 -3.13 -16.76 6.75
CA VAL A 86 -3.01 -15.35 6.33
C VAL A 86 -4.14 -14.51 6.91
N MET A 87 -5.38 -15.00 6.82
CA MET A 87 -6.56 -14.28 7.31
C MET A 87 -6.63 -14.23 8.83
N VAL A 88 -6.30 -15.33 9.53
CA VAL A 88 -6.24 -15.34 11.01
C VAL A 88 -5.24 -14.30 11.50
N VAL A 89 -4.00 -14.31 10.98
CA VAL A 89 -2.96 -13.37 11.38
C VAL A 89 -3.37 -11.94 11.05
N ARG A 90 -3.89 -11.69 9.84
CA ARG A 90 -4.29 -10.34 9.40
C ARG A 90 -5.40 -9.76 10.27
N LEU A 91 -6.46 -10.53 10.53
CA LEU A 91 -7.61 -10.06 11.31
C LEU A 91 -7.25 -9.84 12.78
N LEU A 92 -6.47 -10.75 13.40
CA LEU A 92 -5.98 -10.55 14.77
C LEU A 92 -5.07 -9.32 14.88
N ALA A 93 -4.22 -9.09 13.89
CA ALA A 93 -3.36 -7.91 13.84
C ALA A 93 -4.17 -6.61 13.67
N LEU A 94 -5.21 -6.59 12.84
CA LEU A 94 -6.12 -5.44 12.72
C LEU A 94 -6.92 -5.19 14.01
N LEU A 95 -7.41 -6.24 14.68
CA LEU A 95 -8.07 -6.12 15.98
C LEU A 95 -7.11 -5.56 17.05
N ALA A 96 -5.86 -6.03 17.07
CA ALA A 96 -4.82 -5.51 17.95
C ALA A 96 -4.50 -4.04 17.65
N ALA A 97 -4.49 -3.64 16.38
CA ALA A 97 -4.30 -2.24 15.97
C ALA A 97 -5.45 -1.35 16.48
N LEU A 98 -6.72 -1.80 16.35
CA LEU A 98 -7.87 -1.08 16.90
C LEU A 98 -7.81 -0.95 18.42
N ALA A 99 -7.45 -2.02 19.12
CA ALA A 99 -7.26 -2.00 20.56
C ALA A 99 -6.14 -1.03 20.98
N ALA A 100 -5.02 -1.00 20.23
CA ALA A 100 -3.93 -0.07 20.47
C ALA A 100 -4.34 1.39 20.24
N LEU A 101 -5.09 1.68 19.17
CA LEU A 101 -5.65 3.02 18.90
C LEU A 101 -6.63 3.46 19.99
N TRP A 102 -7.48 2.54 20.47
CA TRP A 102 -8.37 2.78 21.61
C TRP A 102 -7.59 3.15 22.87
N ARG A 103 -6.51 2.42 23.16
CA ARG A 103 -5.58 2.68 24.27
C ARG A 103 -4.62 3.84 24.02
N ARG A 104 -4.76 4.57 22.91
CA ARG A 104 -3.93 5.71 22.52
C ARG A 104 -2.43 5.36 22.44
N SER A 105 -2.11 4.14 21.99
CA SER A 105 -0.75 3.70 21.70
C SER A 105 -0.50 3.66 20.19
N MET A 106 0.10 4.73 19.64
CA MET A 106 0.38 4.83 18.21
C MET A 106 1.44 3.81 17.77
N GLY A 107 2.45 3.56 18.62
CA GLY A 107 3.50 2.59 18.35
C GLY A 107 2.97 1.16 18.20
N LEU A 108 2.10 0.73 19.12
CA LEU A 108 1.49 -0.59 19.04
C LEU A 108 0.52 -0.68 17.86
N ALA A 109 -0.22 0.39 17.55
CA ALA A 109 -1.09 0.44 16.38
C ALA A 109 -0.30 0.30 15.08
N ALA A 110 0.82 1.02 14.96
CA ALA A 110 1.71 0.95 13.81
C ALA A 110 2.31 -0.45 13.64
N LEU A 111 2.80 -1.06 14.73
CA LEU A 111 3.34 -2.42 14.70
C LEU A 111 2.28 -3.43 14.26
N ALA A 112 1.11 -3.42 14.89
CA ALA A 112 0.03 -4.36 14.59
C ALA A 112 -0.52 -4.19 13.16
N ALA A 113 -0.75 -2.96 12.70
CA ALA A 113 -1.17 -2.71 11.33
C ALA A 113 -0.08 -3.08 10.29
N SER A 114 1.20 -2.94 10.64
CA SER A 114 2.32 -3.40 9.81
C SER A 114 2.34 -4.92 9.67
N VAL A 115 2.04 -5.66 10.75
CA VAL A 115 1.88 -7.12 10.68
C VAL A 115 0.73 -7.49 9.74
N ALA A 116 -0.42 -6.82 9.85
CA ALA A 116 -1.55 -7.04 8.96
C ALA A 116 -1.16 -6.78 7.49
N LEU A 117 -0.46 -5.69 7.20
CA LEU A 117 0.05 -5.38 5.85
C LEU A 117 1.06 -6.42 5.35
N ALA A 118 1.98 -6.88 6.20
CA ALA A 118 3.00 -7.87 5.84
C ALA A 118 2.42 -9.20 5.38
N THR A 119 1.21 -9.58 5.85
CA THR A 119 0.54 -10.80 5.38
C THR A 119 0.26 -10.81 3.87
N MET A 120 0.26 -9.66 3.20
CA MET A 120 0.11 -9.58 1.74
C MET A 120 1.23 -10.31 0.99
N ALA A 121 2.44 -10.37 1.55
CA ALA A 121 3.58 -11.07 0.96
C ALA A 121 3.40 -12.60 0.89
N TRP A 122 2.48 -13.16 1.68
CA TRP A 122 2.08 -14.57 1.60
C TRP A 122 0.95 -14.82 0.59
N THR A 123 0.64 -13.84 -0.25
CA THR A 123 -0.38 -13.94 -1.31
C THR A 123 0.20 -13.50 -2.65
N GLY A 124 -0.26 -14.07 -3.76
CA GLY A 124 0.30 -13.80 -5.09
C GLY A 124 1.70 -14.41 -5.29
N HIS A 125 2.50 -13.82 -6.18
CA HIS A 125 3.79 -14.38 -6.63
C HIS A 125 4.78 -14.67 -5.49
N ALA A 126 4.90 -13.78 -4.48
CA ALA A 126 5.78 -14.00 -3.33
C ALA A 126 5.29 -15.13 -2.40
N GLY A 127 3.97 -15.31 -2.30
CA GLY A 127 3.36 -16.39 -1.54
C GLY A 127 3.51 -17.75 -2.22
N ALA A 128 3.49 -17.78 -3.56
CA ALA A 128 3.67 -18.98 -4.36
C ALA A 128 5.12 -19.49 -4.42
N ALA A 129 6.09 -18.62 -4.13
CA ALA A 129 7.51 -18.98 -4.18
C ALA A 129 7.93 -19.90 -3.02
N GLU A 130 8.58 -21.01 -3.36
CA GLU A 130 9.03 -22.03 -2.40
C GLU A 130 10.49 -21.85 -1.95
N GLY A 131 10.88 -22.58 -0.90
CA GLY A 131 12.28 -22.63 -0.43
C GLY A 131 12.87 -21.31 0.07
N GLY A 132 14.21 -21.25 0.10
CA GLY A 132 14.95 -20.08 0.59
C GLY A 132 14.81 -18.84 -0.30
N THR A 133 14.69 -19.04 -1.61
CA THR A 133 14.41 -17.96 -2.58
C THR A 133 13.04 -17.34 -2.35
N GLY A 134 12.01 -18.15 -2.07
CA GLY A 134 10.70 -17.66 -1.69
C GLY A 134 10.69 -16.88 -0.38
N ALA A 135 11.48 -17.30 0.62
CA ALA A 135 11.62 -16.55 1.87
C ALA A 135 12.24 -15.15 1.65
N LEU A 136 13.28 -15.06 0.79
CA LEU A 136 13.89 -13.78 0.44
C LEU A 136 12.92 -12.88 -0.35
N HIS A 137 12.16 -13.44 -1.28
CA HIS A 137 11.15 -12.70 -2.04
C HIS A 137 10.08 -12.13 -1.10
N ARG A 138 9.54 -12.92 -0.17
CA ARG A 138 8.59 -12.42 0.84
C ARG A 138 9.18 -11.33 1.73
N ALA A 139 10.43 -11.48 2.17
CA ALA A 139 11.09 -10.45 2.97
C ALA A 139 11.23 -9.13 2.20
N SER A 140 11.67 -9.19 0.93
CA SER A 140 11.76 -8.03 0.05
C SER A 140 10.38 -7.38 -0.16
N ASP A 141 9.34 -8.18 -0.39
CA ASP A 141 7.97 -7.68 -0.57
C ASP A 141 7.41 -7.02 0.70
N VAL A 142 7.65 -7.58 1.88
CA VAL A 142 7.29 -6.93 3.15
C VAL A 142 7.98 -5.56 3.29
N VAL A 143 9.29 -5.47 3.00
CA VAL A 143 10.01 -4.18 3.07
C VAL A 143 9.46 -3.20 2.03
N HIS A 144 9.15 -3.66 0.81
CA HIS A 144 8.54 -2.85 -0.23
C HIS A 144 7.19 -2.27 0.22
N LEU A 145 6.32 -3.11 0.76
CA LEU A 145 4.99 -2.72 1.25
C LEU A 145 5.07 -1.76 2.43
N LEU A 146 5.99 -1.98 3.38
CA LEU A 146 6.20 -1.05 4.49
C LEU A 146 6.69 0.31 4.01
N ALA A 147 7.65 0.35 3.09
CA ALA A 147 8.12 1.59 2.47
C ALA A 147 6.98 2.32 1.72
N ALA A 148 6.19 1.59 0.94
CA ALA A 148 5.01 2.12 0.25
C ALA A 148 3.95 2.64 1.25
N SER A 149 3.74 1.95 2.36
CA SER A 149 2.80 2.37 3.40
C SER A 149 3.20 3.71 4.01
N ILE A 150 4.48 3.92 4.33
CA ILE A 150 4.94 5.19 4.89
C ILE A 150 4.76 6.33 3.86
N TRP A 151 5.07 6.08 2.58
CA TRP A 151 4.86 7.06 1.51
C TRP A 151 3.37 7.45 1.38
N THR A 152 2.49 6.46 1.26
CA THR A 152 1.04 6.70 1.14
C THR A 152 0.42 7.31 2.38
N GLY A 153 0.89 6.93 3.58
CA GLY A 153 0.50 7.55 4.85
C GLY A 153 0.88 9.02 4.94
N ALA A 154 2.10 9.38 4.52
CA ALA A 154 2.55 10.77 4.40
C ALA A 154 1.65 11.53 3.42
N LEU A 155 1.44 10.98 2.22
CA LEU A 155 0.63 11.59 1.17
C LEU A 155 -0.82 11.80 1.58
N THR A 156 -1.42 10.85 2.31
CA THR A 156 -2.78 10.97 2.87
C THR A 156 -2.88 12.17 3.82
N LEU A 157 -1.87 12.35 4.68
CA LEU A 157 -1.83 13.46 5.63
C LEU A 157 -1.51 14.80 4.96
N PHE A 158 -0.70 14.82 3.89
CA PHE A 158 -0.40 16.03 3.12
C PHE A 158 -1.61 16.47 2.31
N PHE A 159 -2.24 15.54 1.59
CA PHE A 159 -3.46 15.79 0.85
C PHE A 159 -4.57 16.28 1.78
N GLY A 160 -4.79 15.59 2.91
CA GLY A 160 -5.78 16.00 3.89
C GLY A 160 -5.52 17.40 4.46
N ALA A 161 -4.25 17.72 4.75
CA ALA A 161 -3.87 19.05 5.22
C ALA A 161 -4.11 20.13 4.14
N ALA A 162 -3.68 19.87 2.91
CA ALA A 162 -3.77 20.81 1.80
C ALA A 162 -5.22 21.09 1.36
N ILE A 163 -6.09 20.07 1.38
CA ILE A 163 -7.45 20.17 0.85
C ILE A 163 -8.46 20.54 1.94
N PHE A 164 -8.40 19.91 3.12
CA PHE A 164 -9.45 20.04 4.12
C PHE A 164 -9.11 20.99 5.26
N SER A 165 -7.84 21.06 5.69
CA SER A 165 -7.48 21.84 6.88
C SER A 165 -7.14 23.31 6.59
N HIS A 166 -6.72 23.64 5.36
CA HIS A 166 -6.17 24.95 4.99
C HIS A 166 -5.00 25.43 5.89
N ASP A 167 -4.43 24.54 6.71
CA ASP A 167 -3.32 24.81 7.61
C ASP A 167 -1.99 24.72 6.84
N ARG A 168 -1.63 25.85 6.23
CA ARG A 168 -0.41 26.04 5.45
C ARG A 168 0.84 25.71 6.25
N GLU A 169 0.90 26.13 7.52
CA GLU A 169 2.10 25.99 8.33
C GLU A 169 2.38 24.52 8.64
N THR A 170 1.34 23.78 9.05
CA THR A 170 1.43 22.33 9.25
C THR A 170 1.82 21.60 7.97
N LEU A 171 1.26 21.99 6.82
CA LEU A 171 1.62 21.39 5.53
C LEU A 171 3.10 21.62 5.18
N LEU A 172 3.61 22.85 5.33
CA LEU A 172 5.02 23.16 5.04
C LEU A 172 5.99 22.45 5.98
N ARG A 173 5.68 22.37 7.28
CA ARG A 173 6.48 21.61 8.25
C ARG A 173 6.55 20.12 7.88
N ARG A 174 5.41 19.53 7.52
CA ARG A 174 5.29 18.14 7.05
C ARG A 174 6.13 17.85 5.81
N LEU A 175 5.97 18.66 4.76
CA LEU A 175 6.71 18.50 3.50
C LEU A 175 8.22 18.63 3.71
N SER A 176 8.64 19.56 4.55
CA SER A 176 10.06 19.76 4.86
C SER A 176 10.64 18.60 5.68
N GLY A 177 9.91 18.12 6.69
CA GLY A 177 10.32 16.99 7.53
C GLY A 177 10.38 15.66 6.77
N PHE A 178 9.55 15.49 5.75
CA PHE A 178 9.52 14.27 4.95
C PHE A 178 10.69 14.13 3.97
N ALA A 179 11.46 15.19 3.70
CA ALA A 179 12.50 15.16 2.66
C ALA A 179 13.54 14.02 2.84
N MET A 180 14.04 13.83 4.05
CA MET A 180 15.01 12.75 4.34
C MET A 180 14.33 11.38 4.35
N ILE A 181 13.20 11.27 5.06
CA ILE A 181 12.38 10.04 5.16
C ILE A 181 12.00 9.53 3.76
N GLY A 182 11.49 10.43 2.91
CA GLY A 182 11.11 10.15 1.54
C GLY A 182 12.28 9.66 0.70
N SER A 183 13.49 10.18 0.88
CA SER A 183 14.68 9.73 0.13
C SER A 183 15.05 8.28 0.48
N VAL A 184 15.00 7.93 1.78
CA VAL A 184 15.22 6.56 2.24
C VAL A 184 14.13 5.62 1.72
N ILE A 185 12.86 6.04 1.76
CA ILE A 185 11.73 5.27 1.23
C ILE A 185 11.90 5.00 -0.27
N VAL A 186 12.28 6.01 -1.07
CA VAL A 186 12.50 5.84 -2.51
C VAL A 186 13.61 4.82 -2.77
N LEU A 187 14.71 4.90 -2.03
CA LEU A 187 15.79 3.92 -2.15
C LEU A 187 15.30 2.50 -1.81
N LEU A 188 14.56 2.33 -0.72
CA LEU A 188 13.99 1.03 -0.35
C LEU A 188 13.03 0.50 -1.42
N LEU A 189 12.13 1.34 -1.93
CA LEU A 189 11.19 0.98 -2.99
C LEU A 189 11.90 0.57 -4.28
N LEU A 190 12.99 1.25 -4.64
CA LEU A 190 13.78 0.93 -5.81
C LEU A 190 14.48 -0.42 -5.66
N LEU A 191 15.23 -0.61 -4.56
CA LEU A 191 16.00 -1.83 -4.34
C LEU A 191 15.10 -3.07 -4.20
N THR A 192 14.04 -2.97 -3.40
CA THR A 192 13.07 -4.06 -3.24
C THR A 192 12.22 -4.26 -4.48
N GLY A 193 11.91 -3.20 -5.24
CA GLY A 193 11.21 -3.30 -6.50
C GLY A 193 12.01 -4.08 -7.54
N ILE A 194 13.31 -3.80 -7.66
CA ILE A 194 14.22 -4.57 -8.51
C ILE A 194 14.28 -6.03 -8.05
N ALA A 195 14.48 -6.27 -6.74
CA ALA A 195 14.55 -7.62 -6.20
C ALA A 195 13.26 -8.42 -6.45
N ASN A 196 12.09 -7.81 -6.24
CA ASN A 196 10.79 -8.44 -6.50
C ASN A 196 10.58 -8.70 -7.99
N THR A 197 10.93 -7.75 -8.87
CA THR A 197 10.83 -7.97 -10.32
C THR A 197 11.71 -9.14 -10.76
N LEU A 198 12.96 -9.21 -10.29
CA LEU A 198 13.86 -10.32 -10.61
C LEU A 198 13.42 -11.67 -10.01
N ALA A 199 12.68 -11.65 -8.91
CA ALA A 199 12.13 -12.86 -8.30
C ALA A 199 10.85 -13.37 -8.99
N ILE A 200 10.18 -12.52 -9.78
CA ILE A 200 8.93 -12.86 -10.48
C ILE A 200 9.16 -13.11 -11.98
N ALA A 201 9.99 -12.30 -12.62
CA ALA A 201 10.22 -12.37 -14.05
C ALA A 201 11.07 -13.60 -14.41
N ASP A 202 10.73 -14.27 -15.51
CA ASP A 202 11.57 -15.32 -16.07
C ASP A 202 12.78 -14.75 -16.81
N TRP A 203 13.74 -15.62 -17.11
CA TRP A 203 14.85 -15.30 -18.00
C TRP A 203 14.84 -16.15 -19.27
N PRO A 204 14.80 -15.53 -20.47
CA PRO A 204 14.75 -14.09 -20.75
C PRO A 204 13.36 -13.47 -20.51
N ILE A 205 13.32 -12.17 -20.22
CA ILE A 205 12.07 -11.44 -19.99
C ILE A 205 11.30 -11.29 -21.32
N ASP A 206 10.04 -11.75 -21.35
CA ASP A 206 9.14 -11.51 -22.49
C ASP A 206 8.55 -10.09 -22.43
N LEU A 207 9.09 -9.19 -23.25
CA LEU A 207 8.66 -7.80 -23.37
C LEU A 207 7.29 -7.62 -24.05
N ALA A 208 6.74 -8.67 -24.67
CA ALA A 208 5.41 -8.64 -25.28
C ALA A 208 4.29 -9.04 -24.31
N SER A 209 4.63 -9.60 -23.15
CA SER A 209 3.65 -10.05 -22.16
C SER A 209 2.86 -8.90 -21.53
N ASP A 210 1.59 -9.14 -21.22
CA ASP A 210 0.74 -8.18 -20.49
C ASP A 210 1.38 -7.77 -19.15
N TRP A 211 2.01 -8.72 -18.46
CA TRP A 211 2.67 -8.49 -17.19
C TRP A 211 3.79 -7.45 -17.30
N THR A 212 4.65 -7.53 -18.32
CA THR A 212 5.71 -6.53 -18.54
C THR A 212 5.15 -5.17 -18.94
N GLY A 213 4.07 -5.12 -19.72
CA GLY A 213 3.36 -3.88 -20.04
C GLY A 213 2.84 -3.15 -18.80
N PHE A 214 2.14 -3.88 -17.91
CA PHE A 214 1.67 -3.33 -16.63
C PHE A 214 2.82 -2.92 -15.71
N LEU A 215 3.90 -3.71 -15.65
CA LEU A 215 5.09 -3.34 -14.89
C LEU A 215 5.74 -2.05 -15.42
N GLY A 216 5.86 -1.90 -16.73
CA GLY A 216 6.36 -0.69 -17.38
C GLY A 216 5.51 0.53 -17.04
N ALA A 217 4.19 0.40 -17.07
CA ALA A 217 3.26 1.46 -16.66
C ALA A 217 3.43 1.83 -15.17
N LYS A 218 3.59 0.84 -14.28
CA LYS A 218 3.89 1.08 -12.85
C LYS A 218 5.18 1.89 -12.68
N LEU A 219 6.24 1.52 -13.40
CA LEU A 219 7.54 2.21 -13.33
C LEU A 219 7.45 3.64 -13.88
N ALA A 220 6.74 3.86 -14.99
CA ALA A 220 6.53 5.18 -15.55
C ALA A 220 5.77 6.10 -14.56
N LEU A 221 4.71 5.60 -13.93
CA LEU A 221 3.98 6.34 -12.88
C LEU A 221 4.87 6.64 -11.68
N PHE A 222 5.67 5.66 -11.23
CA PHE A 222 6.60 5.86 -10.11
C PHE A 222 7.63 6.95 -10.43
N LEU A 223 8.24 6.94 -11.61
CA LEU A 223 9.17 7.99 -12.05
C LEU A 223 8.48 9.36 -12.15
N GLY A 224 7.24 9.40 -12.64
CA GLY A 224 6.42 10.61 -12.64
C GLY A 224 6.18 11.16 -11.23
N MET A 225 5.87 10.30 -10.26
CA MET A 225 5.74 10.68 -8.86
C MET A 225 7.05 11.21 -8.27
N LEU A 226 8.21 10.60 -8.61
CA LEU A 226 9.51 11.11 -8.16
C LEU A 226 9.80 12.49 -8.72
N ALA A 227 9.46 12.75 -9.99
CA ALA A 227 9.59 14.07 -10.60
C ALA A 227 8.71 15.10 -9.85
N LEU A 228 7.43 14.79 -9.64
CA LEU A 228 6.50 15.66 -8.89
C LEU A 228 6.98 15.93 -7.46
N ALA A 229 7.42 14.89 -6.75
CA ALA A 229 7.97 15.01 -5.40
C ALA A 229 9.25 15.88 -5.38
N GLY A 230 10.11 15.75 -6.41
CA GLY A 230 11.28 16.60 -6.61
C GLY A 230 10.90 18.07 -6.84
N PHE A 231 9.93 18.34 -7.71
CA PHE A 231 9.40 19.69 -7.93
C PHE A 231 8.79 20.28 -6.65
N ASN A 232 8.06 19.47 -5.88
CA ASN A 232 7.50 19.90 -4.60
C ASN A 232 8.59 20.26 -3.59
N ARG A 233 9.63 19.43 -3.49
CA ARG A 233 10.74 19.60 -2.55
C ARG A 233 11.63 20.79 -2.87
N TRP A 234 12.04 20.93 -4.14
CA TRP A 234 13.08 21.90 -4.51
C TRP A 234 12.52 23.23 -5.02
N LEU A 235 11.27 23.26 -5.48
CA LEU A 235 10.69 24.44 -6.09
C LEU A 235 9.47 24.98 -5.32
N LEU A 236 8.41 24.17 -5.17
CA LEU A 236 7.14 24.68 -4.65
C LEU A 236 7.20 24.96 -3.14
N THR A 237 7.72 24.02 -2.34
CA THR A 237 7.79 24.19 -0.88
C THR A 237 8.66 25.37 -0.47
N PRO A 238 9.89 25.56 -1.02
CA PRO A 238 10.71 26.73 -0.69
C PRO A 238 10.11 28.06 -1.15
N ARG A 239 9.42 28.10 -2.31
CA ARG A 239 8.73 29.31 -2.78
C ARG A 239 7.58 29.70 -1.85
N LEU A 240 6.75 28.73 -1.46
CA LEU A 240 5.67 28.94 -0.49
C LEU A 240 6.21 29.33 0.90
N ALA A 241 7.35 28.81 1.34
CA ALA A 241 7.93 29.22 2.61
C ALA A 241 8.38 30.70 2.63
N ARG A 242 8.76 31.26 1.48
CA ARG A 242 9.25 32.64 1.36
C ARG A 242 8.16 33.69 1.14
N ASP A 243 7.02 33.29 0.57
CA ASP A 243 5.91 34.20 0.28
C ASP A 243 4.67 33.80 1.10
N PRO A 244 4.36 34.50 2.22
CA PRO A 244 3.19 34.24 3.06
C PRO A 244 1.85 34.26 2.30
N ASN A 245 1.77 35.05 1.21
CA ASN A 245 0.58 35.18 0.37
C ASN A 245 0.60 34.24 -0.85
N GLY A 246 1.64 33.42 -0.98
CA GLY A 246 1.85 32.56 -2.16
C GLY A 246 0.72 31.55 -2.37
N ASN A 247 0.33 31.34 -3.63
CA ASN A 247 -0.78 30.46 -3.99
C ASN A 247 -0.45 28.97 -3.76
N LEU A 248 -1.28 28.28 -2.96
CA LEU A 248 -1.18 26.84 -2.71
C LEU A 248 -1.65 25.97 -3.90
N GLY A 249 -2.28 26.54 -4.92
CA GLY A 249 -2.91 25.83 -6.02
C GLY A 249 -1.99 24.83 -6.73
N HIS A 250 -0.75 25.22 -7.06
CA HIS A 250 0.21 24.30 -7.70
C HIS A 250 0.60 23.15 -6.78
N LEU A 251 0.77 23.40 -5.48
CA LEU A 251 1.09 22.35 -4.51
C LEU A 251 -0.10 21.39 -4.32
N LYS A 252 -1.33 21.93 -4.24
CA LYS A 252 -2.57 21.12 -4.17
C LYS A 252 -2.72 20.23 -5.40
N LEU A 253 -2.50 20.77 -6.60
CA LEU A 253 -2.54 20.01 -7.84
C LEU A 253 -1.47 18.93 -7.87
N SER A 254 -0.23 19.26 -7.49
CA SER A 254 0.87 18.29 -7.44
C SER A 254 0.56 17.14 -6.48
N LEU A 255 0.09 17.43 -5.26
CA LEU A 255 -0.34 16.41 -4.29
C LEU A 255 -1.53 15.57 -4.79
N ALA A 256 -2.47 16.18 -5.51
CA ALA A 256 -3.58 15.45 -6.13
C ALA A 256 -3.10 14.50 -7.24
N LEU A 257 -2.17 14.94 -8.09
CA LEU A 257 -1.57 14.12 -9.13
C LEU A 257 -0.74 12.98 -8.54
N GLU A 258 0.06 13.24 -7.50
CA GLU A 258 0.80 12.20 -6.77
C GLU A 258 -0.15 11.18 -6.13
N THR A 259 -1.25 11.64 -5.54
CA THR A 259 -2.26 10.75 -4.92
C THR A 259 -2.96 9.91 -5.98
N GLY A 260 -3.35 10.52 -7.11
CA GLY A 260 -3.92 9.81 -8.24
C GLY A 260 -2.97 8.76 -8.82
N ALA A 261 -1.69 9.11 -9.01
CA ALA A 261 -0.67 8.19 -9.47
C ALA A 261 -0.45 7.03 -8.48
N ALA A 262 -0.46 7.29 -7.17
CA ALA A 262 -0.39 6.24 -6.16
C ALA A 262 -1.57 5.27 -6.29
N PHE A 263 -2.81 5.76 -6.42
CA PHE A 263 -3.99 4.91 -6.63
C PHE A 263 -3.91 4.10 -7.93
N LEU A 264 -3.43 4.69 -9.03
CA LEU A 264 -3.22 3.97 -10.29
C LEU A 264 -2.16 2.88 -10.15
N ILE A 265 -1.07 3.13 -9.44
CA ILE A 265 -0.07 2.11 -9.11
C ILE A 265 -0.72 0.96 -8.32
N LEU A 266 -1.60 1.24 -7.35
CA LEU A 266 -2.30 0.19 -6.62
C LEU A 266 -3.21 -0.63 -7.55
N ALA A 267 -3.92 0.01 -8.47
CA ALA A 267 -4.76 -0.70 -9.45
C ALA A 267 -3.93 -1.63 -10.35
N ILE A 268 -2.78 -1.13 -10.83
CA ILE A 268 -1.82 -1.92 -11.61
C ILE A 268 -1.26 -3.09 -10.80
N VAL A 269 -0.85 -2.86 -9.54
CA VAL A 269 -0.32 -3.92 -8.67
C VAL A 269 -1.37 -4.97 -8.33
N SER A 270 -2.63 -4.58 -8.16
CA SER A 270 -3.75 -5.51 -7.98
C SER A 270 -3.89 -6.44 -9.17
N ARG A 271 -3.78 -5.90 -10.39
CA ARG A 271 -3.81 -6.68 -11.64
C ARG A 271 -2.57 -7.56 -11.82
N LEU A 272 -1.37 -7.00 -11.62
CA LEU A 272 -0.10 -7.76 -11.69
C LEU A 272 -0.08 -8.97 -10.75
N GLY A 273 -0.76 -8.88 -9.61
CA GLY A 273 -0.83 -9.97 -8.63
C GLY A 273 -1.65 -11.18 -9.06
N VAL A 274 -2.41 -11.11 -10.16
CA VAL A 274 -3.19 -12.24 -10.72
C VAL A 274 -2.72 -12.64 -12.12
N LEU A 275 -1.90 -11.81 -12.78
CA LEU A 275 -1.34 -12.12 -14.09
C LEU A 275 -0.18 -13.11 -14.00
N SER A 276 -0.11 -14.02 -14.96
CA SER A 276 1.09 -14.81 -15.27
C SER A 276 2.21 -13.87 -15.75
N PRO A 277 3.46 -14.04 -15.28
CA PRO A 277 4.60 -13.31 -15.82
C PRO A 277 5.14 -13.92 -17.14
N TYR A 278 4.57 -15.04 -17.59
CA TYR A 278 4.89 -15.76 -18.83
C TYR A 278 3.70 -15.75 -19.80
#